data_AF-A0AA35X7Q2-F1
#
_entry.id   AF-A0AA35X7Q2-F1
#
_cell.length_a   1.000
_cell.length_b   1.000
_cell.length_c   1.000
_cell.angle_alpha   90.00
_cell.angle_beta   90.00
_cell.angle_gamma   90.00
#
_symmetry.space_group_name_H-M   'P 1'
#
loop_
_entity.id
_entity.type
_entity.pdbx_description
1 polymer ?
#
loop_
_entity_poly.entity_id
_entity_poly.type
_entity_poly.pdbx_seq_one_letter_code
_entity_poly.pdbx_strand_id
1 'polypeptide(L)'
;MSLKLEDFGAQRSFLFLWCGSCEGLDLGRECLKKWGYRRCEDICWVKTNTKNPSNNQHIEQKSILQNTKEHCLMGIKGTVRRNQDGHFIHANIDLDIIITEETPIGDISKPEEIFHIIEHFCLGRRRLHLFGTDNSIRPGWLTVGPALTSSNFSKEVYQCFFEGSAGYLLQHSDEIETLRPKTPPPKGGRGAGRGGRGGRGRGRGAF
;
A
#
# COMPACT_ATOMS: atom_id res chain seq x y z
N MET A 1 -26.55 3.45 -1.91
CA MET A 1 -25.98 2.81 -0.70
C MET A 1 -24.48 3.12 -0.70
N SER A 2 -23.91 3.72 0.35
CA SER A 2 -22.47 4.08 0.38
C SER A 2 -21.66 3.09 1.22
N LEU A 3 -20.47 2.71 0.78
CA LEU A 3 -19.54 1.88 1.56
C LEU A 3 -19.07 2.62 2.82
N LYS A 4 -19.03 1.88 3.93
CA LYS A 4 -18.56 2.36 5.23
C LYS A 4 -17.22 1.71 5.63
N LEU A 5 -16.16 2.01 4.88
CA LEU A 5 -14.83 1.42 5.14
C LEU A 5 -14.21 1.93 6.46
N GLU A 6 -14.75 3.02 7.00
CA GLU A 6 -14.42 3.56 8.31
C GLU A 6 -14.73 2.57 9.46
N ASP A 7 -15.76 1.73 9.31
CA ASP A 7 -16.27 0.88 10.39
C ASP A 7 -15.43 -0.39 10.62
N PHE A 8 -14.67 -0.85 9.62
CA PHE A 8 -13.91 -2.11 9.70
C PHE A 8 -12.42 -1.99 9.37
N GLY A 9 -11.94 -0.83 8.92
CA GLY A 9 -10.51 -0.59 8.78
C GLY A 9 -9.82 -0.61 10.14
N ALA A 10 -8.77 -1.44 10.30
CA ALA A 10 -7.99 -1.47 11.54
C ALA A 10 -7.34 -0.09 11.82
N GLN A 11 -7.07 0.20 13.11
CA GLN A 11 -6.50 1.49 13.54
C GLN A 11 -5.21 1.86 12.80
N ARG A 12 -4.35 0.88 12.50
CA ARG A 12 -3.21 1.00 11.59
C ARG A 12 -3.47 0.09 10.39
N SER A 13 -3.70 0.67 9.23
CA SER A 13 -4.06 -0.07 8.01
C SER A 13 -3.79 0.75 6.75
N PHE A 14 -3.85 0.05 5.62
CA PHE A 14 -3.71 0.63 4.28
C PHE A 14 -4.92 0.28 3.43
N LEU A 15 -5.24 1.15 2.47
CA LEU A 15 -6.30 0.95 1.49
C LEU A 15 -5.73 1.19 0.10
N PHE A 16 -6.03 0.29 -0.83
CA PHE A 16 -5.64 0.39 -2.23
C PHE A 16 -6.93 0.50 -3.05
N LEU A 17 -7.10 1.64 -3.73
CA LEU A 17 -8.34 2.01 -4.41
C LEU A 17 -8.08 2.23 -5.90
N TRP A 18 -8.52 1.27 -6.73
CA TRP A 18 -8.58 1.46 -8.17
C TRP A 18 -9.56 2.58 -8.52
N CYS A 19 -9.04 3.65 -9.11
CA CYS A 19 -9.76 4.87 -9.46
C CYS A 19 -9.97 5.01 -10.98
N GLY A 20 -9.48 4.05 -11.78
CA GLY A 20 -9.50 4.16 -13.24
C GLY A 20 -8.67 5.36 -13.72
N SER A 21 -9.27 6.19 -14.57
CA SER A 21 -8.69 7.41 -15.13
C SER A 21 -9.53 8.65 -14.82
N CYS A 22 -8.94 9.84 -14.97
CA CYS A 22 -9.62 11.13 -14.92
C CYS A 22 -10.37 11.40 -13.60
N GLU A 23 -11.69 11.60 -13.67
CA GLU A 23 -12.56 12.05 -12.56
C GLU A 23 -12.50 11.12 -11.34
N GLY A 24 -12.26 9.82 -11.57
CA GLY A 24 -12.12 8.84 -10.51
C GLY A 24 -10.96 9.13 -9.55
N LEU A 25 -9.92 9.84 -10.00
CA LEU A 25 -8.80 10.25 -9.14
C LEU A 25 -9.24 11.25 -8.07
N ASP A 26 -10.01 12.26 -8.46
CA ASP A 26 -10.43 13.32 -7.54
C ASP A 26 -11.51 12.81 -6.59
N LEU A 27 -12.48 12.07 -7.11
CA LEU A 27 -13.50 11.42 -6.30
C LEU A 27 -12.91 10.35 -5.37
N GLY A 28 -11.89 9.61 -5.84
CA GLY A 28 -11.17 8.62 -5.04
C GLY A 28 -10.46 9.25 -3.83
N ARG A 29 -9.88 10.45 -4.00
CA ARG A 29 -9.27 11.20 -2.87
C ARG A 29 -10.32 11.62 -1.84
N GLU A 30 -11.50 12.06 -2.28
CA GLU A 30 -12.61 12.37 -1.37
C GLU A 30 -13.13 11.12 -0.65
N CYS A 31 -13.17 9.96 -1.34
CA CYS A 31 -13.48 8.68 -0.70
C CYS A 31 -12.45 8.31 0.39
N LEU A 32 -11.15 8.41 0.11
CA LEU A 32 -10.10 8.16 1.11
C LEU A 32 -10.28 9.05 2.34
N LYS A 33 -10.51 10.35 2.12
CA LYS A 33 -10.75 11.33 3.18
C LYS A 33 -11.98 10.97 4.02
N LYS A 34 -13.11 10.65 3.37
CA LYS A 34 -14.34 10.21 4.04
C LYS A 34 -14.10 8.99 4.93
N TRP A 35 -13.32 8.02 4.46
CA TRP A 35 -13.02 6.79 5.18
C TRP A 35 -11.89 6.90 6.21
N GLY A 36 -11.32 8.09 6.39
CA GLY A 36 -10.27 8.39 7.37
C GLY A 36 -8.87 7.91 6.96
N TYR A 37 -8.61 7.78 5.66
CA TYR A 37 -7.29 7.49 5.11
C TYR A 37 -6.67 8.76 4.51
N ARG A 38 -5.36 8.95 4.74
CA ARG A 38 -4.58 9.96 4.05
C ARG A 38 -3.96 9.32 2.82
N ARG A 39 -4.10 9.90 1.63
CA ARG A 39 -3.39 9.40 0.44
C ARG A 39 -1.87 9.48 0.69
N CYS A 40 -1.16 8.38 0.47
CA CYS A 40 0.29 8.29 0.61
C CYS A 40 1.02 7.98 -0.71
N GLU A 41 0.47 7.14 -1.58
CA GLU A 41 1.06 6.80 -2.90
C GLU A 41 -0.01 6.76 -4.00
N ASP A 42 0.42 6.70 -5.26
CA ASP A 42 -0.41 6.54 -6.46
C ASP A 42 0.24 5.54 -7.42
N ILE A 43 -0.23 4.29 -7.40
CA ILE A 43 0.33 3.22 -8.22
C ILE A 43 -0.28 3.31 -9.62
N CYS A 44 0.55 3.55 -10.63
CA CYS A 44 0.12 3.66 -12.03
C CYS A 44 0.23 2.31 -12.73
N TRP A 45 -0.89 1.77 -13.20
CA TRP A 45 -0.89 0.66 -14.15
C TRP A 45 -0.86 1.20 -15.57
N VAL A 46 0.31 1.11 -16.20
CA VAL A 46 0.56 1.52 -17.58
C VAL A 46 0.32 0.34 -18.52
N LYS A 47 -0.46 0.59 -19.56
CA LYS A 47 -0.87 -0.42 -20.52
C LYS A 47 -0.14 -0.23 -21.84
N THR A 48 0.63 -1.23 -22.25
CA THR A 48 1.32 -1.25 -23.54
C THR A 48 0.42 -1.79 -24.64
N ASN A 49 0.70 -1.42 -25.89
CA ASN A 49 -0.03 -1.87 -27.08
C ASN A 49 0.90 -2.56 -28.10
N THR A 50 1.93 -3.25 -27.61
CA THR A 50 2.97 -3.88 -28.44
C THR A 50 2.39 -4.89 -29.43
N LYS A 51 1.33 -5.61 -29.02
CA LYS A 51 0.65 -6.62 -29.85
C LYS A 51 -0.31 -6.00 -30.85
N ASN A 52 -0.92 -4.87 -30.51
CA ASN A 52 -1.90 -4.17 -31.35
C ASN A 52 -1.64 -2.66 -31.37
N PRO A 53 -0.62 -2.17 -32.12
CA PRO A 53 -0.21 -0.76 -32.08
C PRO A 53 -1.29 0.22 -32.55
N SER A 54 -2.27 -0.25 -33.33
CA SER A 54 -3.41 0.51 -33.82
C SER A 54 -4.57 0.59 -32.82
N ASN A 55 -4.51 -0.11 -31.70
CA ASN A 55 -5.58 -0.13 -30.70
C ASN A 55 -5.54 1.14 -29.83
N ASN A 56 -6.21 2.19 -30.31
CA ASN A 56 -6.37 3.46 -29.59
C ASN A 56 -7.82 3.68 -29.11
N GLN A 57 -8.50 2.61 -28.68
CA GLN A 57 -9.95 2.63 -28.48
C GLN A 57 -10.44 3.33 -27.19
N HIS A 58 -9.55 3.82 -26.33
CA HIS A 58 -9.95 4.58 -25.14
C HIS A 58 -9.90 6.09 -25.38
N ILE A 59 -10.91 6.58 -26.12
CA ILE A 59 -11.22 8.02 -26.17
C ILE A 59 -12.30 8.28 -25.11
N GLU A 60 -11.89 8.61 -23.89
CA GLU A 60 -12.83 9.23 -22.95
C GLU A 60 -13.22 10.62 -23.45
N GLN A 61 -14.53 10.89 -23.53
CA GLN A 61 -15.08 12.11 -24.14
C GLN A 61 -14.54 13.43 -23.55
N LYS A 62 -14.01 13.42 -22.32
CA LYS A 62 -13.50 14.61 -21.62
C LYS A 62 -11.97 14.73 -21.61
N SER A 63 -11.22 13.76 -22.14
CA SER A 63 -9.76 13.78 -22.08
C SER A 63 -9.15 14.44 -23.32
N ILE A 64 -8.13 15.27 -23.12
CA ILE A 64 -7.32 15.87 -24.21
C ILE A 64 -6.32 14.84 -24.76
N LEU A 65 -5.82 13.96 -23.89
CA LEU A 65 -4.86 12.92 -24.24
C LEU A 65 -5.53 11.55 -24.20
N GLN A 66 -4.98 10.61 -24.95
CA GLN A 66 -5.37 9.20 -24.85
C GLN A 66 -4.97 8.66 -23.47
N ASN A 67 -5.93 8.08 -22.76
CA ASN A 67 -5.67 7.45 -21.48
C ASN A 67 -5.15 6.03 -21.69
N THR A 68 -3.88 5.81 -21.37
CA THR A 68 -3.18 4.51 -21.49
C THR A 68 -2.76 3.95 -20.14
N LYS A 69 -3.35 4.46 -19.06
CA LYS A 69 -3.06 4.01 -17.70
C LYS A 69 -4.26 4.14 -16.78
N GLU A 70 -4.28 3.31 -15.76
CA GLU A 70 -5.19 3.39 -14.63
C GLU A 70 -4.41 3.69 -13.34
N HIS A 71 -5.10 4.30 -12.37
CA HIS A 71 -4.52 4.67 -11.09
C HIS A 71 -5.09 3.83 -9.95
N CYS A 72 -4.21 3.36 -9.07
CA CYS A 72 -4.56 2.75 -7.79
C CYS A 72 -4.04 3.63 -6.65
N LEU A 73 -4.93 4.41 -6.05
CA LEU A 73 -4.56 5.29 -4.95
C LEU A 73 -4.32 4.46 -3.68
N MET A 74 -3.20 4.73 -3.02
CA MET A 74 -2.86 4.13 -1.74
C MET A 74 -3.17 5.11 -0.61
N GLY A 75 -3.93 4.67 0.39
CA GLY A 75 -4.28 5.41 1.58
C GLY A 75 -3.71 4.77 2.85
N ILE A 76 -3.27 5.59 3.80
CA ILE A 76 -2.80 5.18 5.13
C ILE A 76 -3.76 5.66 6.23
N LYS A 77 -4.11 4.77 7.15
CA LYS A 77 -4.85 5.07 8.39
C LYS A 77 -3.96 4.80 9.61
N GLY A 78 -4.07 5.67 10.61
CA GLY A 78 -3.22 5.64 11.80
C GLY A 78 -1.83 6.22 11.60
N THR A 79 -0.90 5.88 12.49
CA THR A 79 0.51 6.32 12.45
C THR A 79 1.40 5.10 12.20
N VAL A 80 2.17 5.14 11.11
CA VAL A 80 3.17 4.12 10.76
C VAL A 80 4.46 4.84 10.38
N ARG A 81 5.58 4.43 10.98
CA ARG A 81 6.91 5.03 10.80
C ARG A 81 7.87 4.00 10.26
N ARG A 82 8.38 4.22 9.05
CA ARG A 82 9.28 3.28 8.32
C ARG A 82 10.49 2.82 9.11
N ASN A 83 11.03 3.66 10.00
CA ASN A 83 12.22 3.34 10.81
C ASN A 83 11.90 2.60 12.12
N GLN A 84 10.63 2.51 12.54
CA GLN A 84 10.21 1.93 13.81
C GLN A 84 9.30 0.70 13.61
N ASP A 85 8.45 0.75 12.58
CA ASP A 85 7.41 -0.23 12.30
C ASP A 85 7.83 -1.26 11.23
N GLY A 86 9.10 -1.69 11.22
CA GLY A 86 9.59 -2.73 10.31
C GLY A 86 8.89 -4.08 10.48
N HIS A 87 8.38 -4.35 11.67
CA HIS A 87 7.53 -5.51 11.98
C HIS A 87 6.14 -5.45 11.31
N PHE A 88 5.75 -4.30 10.74
CA PHE A 88 4.46 -4.10 10.10
C PHE A 88 4.58 -3.79 8.61
N ILE A 89 5.61 -3.05 8.21
CA ILE A 89 5.83 -2.66 6.80
C ILE A 89 7.27 -2.87 6.34
N HIS A 90 7.41 -3.36 5.11
CA HIS A 90 8.66 -3.31 4.34
C HIS A 90 8.51 -2.29 3.21
N ALA A 91 8.83 -1.03 3.50
CA ALA A 91 8.74 0.03 2.52
C ALA A 91 9.86 -0.07 1.47
N ASN A 92 9.58 0.41 0.25
CA ASN A 92 10.53 0.53 -0.86
C ASN A 92 11.06 -0.79 -1.42
N ILE A 93 10.28 -1.87 -1.26
CA ILE A 93 10.53 -3.13 -1.97
C ILE A 93 10.12 -2.98 -3.43
N ASP A 94 8.89 -2.51 -3.66
CA ASP A 94 8.32 -2.35 -5.00
C ASP A 94 8.24 -0.87 -5.41
N LEU A 95 8.09 -0.66 -6.71
CA LEU A 95 7.83 0.65 -7.32
C LEU A 95 6.32 0.93 -7.40
N ASP A 96 5.97 2.19 -7.69
CA ASP A 96 4.60 2.66 -7.89
C ASP A 96 4.13 2.54 -9.36
N ILE A 97 4.70 1.61 -10.12
CA ILE A 97 4.37 1.41 -11.53
C ILE A 97 4.21 -0.10 -11.80
N ILE A 98 3.12 -0.44 -12.48
CA ILE A 98 2.88 -1.76 -13.07
C ILE A 98 2.81 -1.58 -14.59
N ILE A 99 3.56 -2.38 -15.35
CA ILE A 99 3.54 -2.31 -16.83
C ILE A 99 3.13 -3.66 -17.39
N THR A 100 1.97 -3.69 -18.06
CA THR A 100 1.51 -4.90 -18.76
C THR A 100 0.92 -4.52 -20.11
N GLU A 101 0.74 -5.51 -20.98
CA GLU A 101 -0.02 -5.32 -22.22
C GLU A 101 -1.50 -5.06 -21.92
N GLU A 102 -2.16 -4.25 -22.75
CA GLU A 102 -3.60 -4.01 -22.71
C GLU A 102 -4.38 -5.33 -22.76
N THR A 103 -5.40 -5.45 -21.93
CA THR A 103 -6.24 -6.63 -21.87
C THR A 103 -7.21 -6.69 -23.07
N PRO A 104 -7.72 -7.89 -23.43
CA PRO A 104 -8.74 -8.00 -24.46
C PRO A 104 -9.99 -7.18 -24.13
N ILE A 105 -10.71 -6.73 -25.17
CA ILE A 105 -11.94 -5.95 -25.01
C ILE A 105 -12.94 -6.73 -24.15
N GLY A 106 -13.45 -6.08 -23.09
CA GLY A 106 -14.40 -6.66 -22.14
C GLY A 106 -13.77 -7.29 -20.91
N ASP A 107 -12.44 -7.45 -20.88
CA ASP A 107 -11.72 -7.90 -19.69
C ASP A 107 -11.44 -6.71 -18.75
N ILE A 108 -12.10 -6.74 -17.59
CA ILE A 108 -12.01 -5.71 -16.55
C ILE A 108 -11.02 -6.09 -15.42
N SER A 109 -10.31 -7.22 -15.58
CA SER A 109 -9.34 -7.68 -14.59
C SER A 109 -8.21 -6.66 -14.38
N LYS A 110 -7.68 -6.64 -13.17
CA LYS A 110 -6.53 -5.82 -12.77
C LYS A 110 -5.29 -6.71 -12.73
N PRO A 111 -4.09 -6.16 -12.96
CA PRO A 111 -2.87 -6.95 -13.00
C PRO A 111 -2.61 -7.60 -11.64
N GLU A 112 -2.27 -8.88 -11.63
CA GLU A 112 -2.02 -9.66 -10.41
C GLU A 112 -0.90 -9.03 -9.55
N GLU A 113 0.04 -8.33 -10.18
CA GLU A 113 1.16 -7.64 -9.52
C GLU A 113 0.72 -6.68 -8.39
N ILE A 114 -0.51 -6.15 -8.44
CA ILE A 114 -1.03 -5.34 -7.32
C ILE A 114 -1.08 -6.13 -6.01
N PHE A 115 -1.39 -7.43 -6.05
CA PHE A 115 -1.38 -8.27 -4.86
C PHE A 115 0.04 -8.43 -4.31
N HIS A 116 1.04 -8.57 -5.18
CA HIS A 116 2.44 -8.68 -4.79
C HIS A 116 2.92 -7.41 -4.09
N ILE A 117 2.66 -6.24 -4.67
CA ILE A 117 3.01 -4.94 -4.07
C ILE A 117 2.39 -4.83 -2.66
N ILE A 118 1.11 -5.19 -2.51
CA ILE A 118 0.42 -5.11 -1.21
C ILE A 118 1.02 -6.09 -0.19
N GLU A 119 1.31 -7.32 -0.61
CA GLU A 119 1.83 -8.40 0.24
C GLU A 119 3.27 -8.17 0.69
N HIS A 120 4.12 -7.65 -0.20
CA HIS A 120 5.49 -7.27 0.12
C HIS A 120 5.52 -6.06 1.05
N PHE A 121 4.66 -5.06 0.79
CA PHE A 121 4.64 -3.83 1.57
C PHE A 121 4.12 -4.03 3.00
N CYS A 122 2.99 -4.73 3.19
CA CYS A 122 2.31 -4.86 4.48
C CYS A 122 2.33 -6.29 5.01
N LEU A 123 2.97 -6.47 6.17
CA LEU A 123 3.07 -7.74 6.85
C LEU A 123 1.76 -8.16 7.57
N GLY A 124 0.72 -7.33 7.52
CA GLY A 124 -0.61 -7.68 8.02
C GLY A 124 -1.24 -8.84 7.24
N ARG A 125 -1.64 -9.90 7.94
CA ARG A 125 -2.21 -11.12 7.35
C ARG A 125 -3.71 -11.02 7.04
N ARG A 126 -4.40 -10.01 7.58
CA ARG A 126 -5.84 -9.78 7.37
C ARG A 126 -6.04 -8.89 6.15
N ARG A 127 -6.21 -9.51 4.98
CA ARG A 127 -6.35 -8.81 3.70
C ARG A 127 -7.74 -9.03 3.12
N LEU A 128 -8.38 -7.96 2.65
CA LEU A 128 -9.74 -7.97 2.12
C LEU A 128 -9.73 -7.40 0.70
N HIS A 129 -10.23 -8.18 -0.25
CA HIS A 129 -10.45 -7.76 -1.64
C HIS A 129 -11.96 -7.58 -1.87
N LEU A 130 -12.41 -6.33 -1.84
CA LEU A 130 -13.78 -5.96 -2.18
C LEU A 130 -13.95 -5.89 -3.69
N PHE A 131 -15.12 -6.32 -4.17
CA PHE A 131 -15.49 -6.42 -5.59
C PHE A 131 -14.67 -7.44 -6.39
N GLY A 132 -14.05 -8.41 -5.72
CA GLY A 132 -13.39 -9.51 -6.39
C GLY A 132 -14.36 -10.45 -7.11
N THR A 133 -13.82 -11.18 -8.07
CA THR A 133 -14.49 -12.24 -8.86
C THR A 133 -13.82 -13.59 -8.59
N ASP A 134 -14.40 -14.68 -9.11
CA ASP A 134 -13.83 -16.03 -8.99
C ASP A 134 -12.36 -16.10 -9.46
N ASN A 135 -12.00 -15.36 -10.50
CA ASN A 135 -10.64 -15.30 -11.06
C ASN A 135 -9.63 -14.56 -10.15
N SER A 136 -10.11 -13.84 -9.14
CA SER A 136 -9.27 -13.05 -8.23
C SER A 136 -9.13 -13.66 -6.83
N ILE A 137 -9.66 -14.87 -6.63
CA ILE A 137 -9.53 -15.59 -5.36
C ILE A 137 -8.06 -15.94 -5.16
N ARG A 138 -7.49 -15.52 -4.02
CA ARG A 138 -6.07 -15.69 -3.71
C ARG A 138 -5.86 -16.17 -2.27
N PRO A 139 -4.94 -17.12 -2.01
CA PRO A 139 -4.54 -17.49 -0.65
C PRO A 139 -4.07 -16.27 0.16
N GLY A 140 -4.48 -16.20 1.42
CA GLY A 140 -4.16 -15.06 2.29
C GLY A 140 -5.06 -13.82 2.11
N TRP A 141 -6.08 -13.92 1.26
CA TRP A 141 -7.10 -12.88 1.05
C TRP A 141 -8.50 -13.38 1.34
N LEU A 142 -9.29 -12.54 2.00
CA LEU A 142 -10.75 -12.65 2.00
C LEU A 142 -11.29 -11.90 0.79
N THR A 143 -11.97 -12.58 -0.12
CA THR A 143 -12.55 -11.97 -1.33
C THR A 143 -14.06 -11.85 -1.16
N VAL A 144 -14.60 -10.66 -1.39
CA VAL A 144 -16.04 -10.37 -1.27
C VAL A 144 -16.48 -9.59 -2.49
N GLY A 145 -17.41 -10.13 -3.27
CA GLY A 145 -17.93 -9.44 -4.45
C GLY A 145 -19.22 -10.05 -4.97
N PRO A 146 -20.02 -9.29 -5.74
CA PRO A 146 -21.30 -9.74 -6.25
C PRO A 146 -21.17 -10.77 -7.38
N ALA A 147 -20.00 -10.87 -8.00
CA ALA A 147 -19.72 -11.76 -9.13
C ALA A 147 -19.11 -13.11 -8.70
N LEU A 148 -19.08 -13.40 -7.39
CA LEU A 148 -18.63 -14.70 -6.89
C LEU A 148 -19.73 -15.75 -7.09
N THR A 149 -19.37 -16.92 -7.60
CA THR A 149 -20.33 -18.01 -7.85
C THR A 149 -20.61 -18.87 -6.61
N SER A 150 -19.76 -18.78 -5.59
CA SER A 150 -19.88 -19.56 -4.35
C SER A 150 -19.37 -18.78 -3.13
N SER A 151 -19.61 -19.31 -1.94
CA SER A 151 -19.18 -18.70 -0.67
C SER A 151 -18.79 -19.77 0.33
N ASN A 152 -17.64 -19.58 0.99
CA ASN A 152 -17.11 -20.47 2.03
C ASN A 152 -16.72 -19.72 3.32
N PHE A 153 -17.10 -18.44 3.45
CA PHE A 153 -16.68 -17.62 4.58
C PHE A 153 -17.36 -18.06 5.87
N SER A 154 -16.56 -18.46 6.86
CA SER A 154 -16.96 -18.55 8.27
C SER A 154 -16.11 -17.56 9.06
N LYS A 155 -16.77 -16.68 9.81
CA LYS A 155 -16.11 -15.66 10.62
C LYS A 155 -15.24 -16.29 11.70
N GLU A 156 -15.74 -17.32 12.36
CA GLU A 156 -15.09 -18.02 13.46
C GLU A 156 -13.82 -18.69 12.96
N VAL A 157 -13.91 -19.45 11.86
CA VAL A 157 -12.76 -20.11 11.23
C VAL A 157 -11.74 -19.08 10.75
N TYR A 158 -12.20 -17.98 10.13
CA TYR A 158 -11.30 -16.91 9.67
C TYR A 158 -10.54 -16.28 10.85
N GLN A 159 -11.21 -16.01 11.97
CA GLN A 159 -10.59 -15.42 13.15
C GLN A 159 -9.52 -16.32 13.76
N CYS A 160 -9.75 -17.63 13.83
CA CYS A 160 -8.79 -18.60 14.38
C CYS A 160 -7.41 -18.56 13.68
N PHE A 161 -7.33 -18.20 12.38
CA PHE A 161 -6.04 -18.11 11.67
C PHE A 161 -5.11 -17.00 12.18
N PHE A 162 -5.64 -16.04 12.92
CA PHE A 162 -4.90 -14.87 13.44
C PHE A 162 -4.73 -14.91 14.96
N GLU A 163 -5.24 -15.96 15.60
CA GLU A 163 -5.09 -16.21 17.03
C GLU A 163 -3.79 -17.00 17.31
N GLY A 164 -3.36 -17.02 18.58
CA GLY A 164 -2.18 -17.75 19.02
C GLY A 164 -0.84 -17.11 18.63
N SER A 165 0.21 -17.92 18.60
CA SER A 165 1.60 -17.47 18.42
C SER A 165 1.88 -16.86 17.04
N ALA A 166 1.11 -17.25 16.02
CA ALA A 166 1.25 -16.70 14.67
C ALA A 166 0.74 -15.25 14.57
N GLY A 167 -0.24 -14.87 15.41
CA GLY A 167 -0.81 -13.51 15.44
C GLY A 167 -1.36 -13.02 14.08
N TYR A 168 -1.60 -11.71 13.97
CA TYR A 168 -2.09 -11.09 12.73
C TYR A 168 -0.99 -10.54 11.82
N LEU A 169 0.28 -10.68 12.21
CA LEU A 169 1.44 -10.21 11.48
C LEU A 169 2.26 -11.39 10.94
N LEU A 170 2.76 -11.25 9.73
CA LEU A 170 3.67 -12.20 9.13
C LEU A 170 5.05 -12.06 9.78
N GLN A 171 5.60 -13.18 10.23
CA GLN A 171 6.99 -13.25 10.68
C GLN A 171 7.91 -13.25 9.46
N HIS A 172 9.08 -12.63 9.58
CA HIS A 172 10.11 -12.64 8.55
C HIS A 172 11.44 -13.14 9.13
N SER A 173 12.32 -13.64 8.25
CA SER A 173 13.63 -14.14 8.63
C SER A 173 14.66 -13.01 8.79
N ASP A 174 15.75 -13.31 9.49
CA ASP A 174 16.90 -12.40 9.62
C ASP A 174 17.55 -12.08 8.25
N GLU A 175 17.44 -13.00 7.29
CA GLU A 175 17.87 -12.79 5.91
C GLU A 175 17.06 -11.69 5.23
N ILE A 176 15.72 -11.73 5.34
CA ILE A 176 14.84 -10.66 4.82
C ILE A 176 15.17 -9.33 5.50
N GLU A 177 15.38 -9.35 6.82
CA GLU A 177 15.74 -8.15 7.55
C GLU A 177 17.09 -7.56 7.11
N THR A 178 18.04 -8.40 6.72
CA THR A 178 19.35 -7.97 6.24
C THR A 178 19.28 -7.37 4.83
N LEU A 179 18.48 -7.98 3.95
CA LEU A 179 18.41 -7.60 2.53
C LEU A 179 17.46 -6.44 2.24
N ARG A 180 16.43 -6.22 3.07
CA ARG A 180 15.44 -5.18 2.76
C ARG A 180 16.02 -3.77 2.87
N PRO A 181 15.51 -2.80 2.08
CA PRO A 181 15.92 -1.41 2.16
C PRO A 181 15.60 -0.79 3.54
N LYS A 182 16.59 -0.10 4.12
CA LYS A 182 16.49 0.56 5.44
C LYS A 182 17.09 1.95 5.42
N THR A 183 16.57 2.83 6.28
CA THR A 183 17.14 4.17 6.48
C THR A 183 18.58 4.04 7.01
N PRO A 184 19.56 4.78 6.47
CA PRO A 184 20.91 4.81 7.00
C PRO A 184 20.96 5.24 8.48
N PRO A 185 21.98 4.83 9.25
CA PRO A 185 22.19 5.31 10.60
C PRO A 185 22.32 6.85 10.63
N PRO A 186 21.77 7.55 11.64
CA PRO A 186 21.96 8.99 11.78
C PRO A 186 23.46 9.34 11.83
N LYS A 187 23.89 10.30 11.01
CA LYS A 187 25.26 10.84 11.10
C LYS A 187 25.39 11.68 12.39
N GLY A 188 26.05 11.14 13.41
CA GLY A 188 26.48 11.94 14.57
C GLY A 188 26.23 11.32 15.94
N GLY A 189 26.90 10.20 16.23
CA GLY A 189 27.03 9.66 17.58
C GLY A 189 28.48 9.38 17.92
N ARG A 190 29.40 10.33 17.65
CA ARG A 190 30.72 10.26 18.29
C ARG A 190 30.47 10.49 19.78
N GLY A 191 30.71 9.44 20.57
CA GLY A 191 30.59 9.49 22.01
C GLY A 191 31.26 10.74 22.56
N ALA A 192 30.57 11.40 23.48
CA ALA A 192 31.18 12.36 24.39
C ALA A 192 32.19 11.59 25.25
N GLY A 193 33.36 11.33 24.67
CA GLY A 193 34.54 10.90 25.39
C GLY A 193 34.86 11.97 26.40
N ARG A 194 35.01 11.53 27.65
CA ARG A 194 35.60 12.28 28.77
C ARG A 194 36.87 12.99 28.29
N GLY A 195 36.73 14.26 27.93
CA GLY A 195 37.82 15.18 27.67
C GLY A 195 37.91 16.17 28.81
N GLY A 196 38.48 15.73 29.94
CA GLY A 196 38.90 16.67 30.97
C GLY A 196 39.96 17.61 30.40
N ARG A 197 39.67 18.91 30.39
CA ARG A 197 40.70 19.95 30.33
C ARG A 197 40.18 21.21 31.00
N GLY A 198 40.77 21.52 32.14
CA GLY A 198 40.51 22.72 32.90
C GLY A 198 40.82 23.98 32.10
N GLY A 199 40.06 25.03 32.38
CA GLY A 199 40.23 26.36 31.84
C GLY A 199 39.70 27.38 32.84
N ARG A 200 40.64 28.09 33.46
CA ARG A 200 40.52 29.10 34.51
C ARG A 200 39.45 30.17 34.25
N GLY A 201 38.86 30.66 35.34
CA GLY A 201 37.92 31.77 35.32
C GLY A 201 38.53 33.13 34.96
N ARG A 202 37.63 34.04 34.61
CA ARG A 202 37.67 35.52 34.54
C ARG A 202 36.27 35.89 34.02
N GLY A 203 35.49 36.81 34.55
CA GLY A 203 35.64 37.88 35.51
C GLY A 203 34.48 38.83 35.18
N ARG A 204 33.67 39.20 36.16
CA ARG A 204 32.56 40.16 36.00
C ARG A 204 33.11 41.50 35.49
N GLY A 205 32.42 42.09 34.52
CA GLY A 205 32.63 43.48 34.08
C GLY A 205 31.32 44.02 33.53
N ALA A 206 30.77 45.01 34.21
CA ALA A 206 29.60 45.77 33.82
C ALA A 206 29.90 46.66 32.60
N PHE A 207 28.91 46.82 31.71
CA PHE A 207 28.21 48.08 31.42
C PHE A 207 26.83 47.71 30.85
#